data_AF-A0A397ZLQ0-F1
#
_entry.id   AF-A0A397ZLQ0-F1
#
_cell.length_a   1.000
_cell.length_b   1.000
_cell.length_c   1.000
_cell.angle_alpha   90.00
_cell.angle_beta   90.00
_cell.angle_gamma   90.00
#
_symmetry.space_group_name_H-M   'P 1'
#
loop_
_entity.id
_entity.type
_entity.pdbx_description
1 polymer ?
#
loop_
_entity_poly.entity_id
_entity_poly.type
_entity_poly.pdbx_seq_one_letter_code
_entity_poly.pdbx_strand_id
1 'polypeptide(L)' 'MALNHVSRLCIDVKKSLEFYTKVLGFVETERPASLDFSGAVGIHLVQVKDEEKLPSSNTDHLEKRLKEVNVK' A
#
# COMPACT_ATOMS: atom_id res chain seq x y z
N MET A 1 -11.89 -9.74 14.54
CA MET A 1 -11.56 -8.77 13.47
C MET A 1 -10.28 -9.24 12.80
N ALA A 2 -10.30 -9.49 11.49
CA ALA A 2 -9.11 -9.86 10.72
C ALA A 2 -8.57 -8.62 9.98
N LEU A 3 -7.25 -8.54 9.83
CA LEU A 3 -6.62 -7.53 8.98
C LEU A 3 -6.73 -7.99 7.52
N ASN A 4 -7.56 -7.31 6.73
CA ASN A 4 -7.84 -7.75 5.35
C ASN A 4 -6.85 -7.16 4.32
N HIS A 5 -6.34 -5.95 4.57
CA HIS A 5 -5.33 -5.32 3.72
C HIS A 5 -4.56 -4.21 4.45
N VAL A 6 -3.38 -3.87 3.94
CA VAL A 6 -2.57 -2.71 4.37
C VAL A 6 -2.27 -1.83 3.15
N SER A 7 -2.37 -0.51 3.30
CA SER A 7 -1.94 0.42 2.25
C SER A 7 -0.60 1.05 2.61
N ARG A 8 0.35 1.05 1.67
CA ARG A 8 1.69 1.62 1.84
C ARG A 8 1.95 2.73 0.83
N LEU A 9 2.28 3.89 1.35
CA LEU A 9 2.77 5.00 0.55
C LEU A 9 4.25 4.76 0.17
N CYS A 10 4.59 4.96 -1.10
CA CYS A 10 5.93 4.74 -1.63
C CYS A 10 6.33 5.84 -2.61
N ILE A 11 7.65 6.06 -2.72
CA ILE A 11 8.22 7.04 -3.65
C ILE A 11 8.14 6.51 -5.08
N ASP A 12 8.45 5.24 -5.26
CA ASP A 12 8.49 4.56 -6.56
C ASP A 12 7.75 3.23 -6.44
N VAL A 13 6.63 3.11 -7.16
CA VAL A 13 5.81 1.88 -7.18
C VAL A 13 6.56 0.74 -7.83
N LYS A 14 7.36 0.97 -8.88
CA LYS A 14 8.10 -0.10 -9.56
C LYS A 14 9.13 -0.73 -8.65
N LYS A 15 9.95 0.09 -7.98
CA LYS A 15 10.95 -0.42 -7.01
C LYS A 15 10.29 -1.14 -5.85
N SER A 16 9.19 -0.59 -5.34
CA SER A 16 8.44 -1.21 -4.25
C SER A 16 7.83 -2.55 -4.69
N LEU A 17 7.23 -2.60 -5.88
CA LEU A 17 6.67 -3.82 -6.47
C LEU A 17 7.74 -4.90 -6.63
N GLU A 18 8.93 -4.55 -7.13
CA GLU A 18 10.04 -5.50 -7.24
C GLU A 18 10.46 -6.06 -5.89
N PHE A 19 10.51 -5.23 -4.84
CA PHE A 19 10.81 -5.70 -3.50
C PHE A 19 9.75 -6.66 -2.97
N TYR A 20 8.47 -6.28 -3.03
CA TYR A 20 7.38 -7.14 -2.53
C TYR A 20 7.30 -8.45 -3.31
N THR A 21 7.50 -8.43 -4.63
CA THR A 21 7.41 -9.64 -5.46
C THR A 21 8.66 -10.52 -5.40
N LYS A 22 9.86 -9.94 -5.61
CA LYS A 22 11.11 -10.71 -5.74
C LYS A 22 11.79 -11.03 -4.42
N VAL A 23 11.61 -10.19 -3.39
CA VAL A 23 12.25 -10.40 -2.08
C VAL A 23 11.28 -11.05 -1.09
N LEU A 24 10.06 -10.54 -1.02
CA LEU A 24 9.05 -11.04 -0.06
C LEU A 24 8.13 -12.12 -0.65
N GLY A 25 8.21 -12.39 -1.95
CA GLY A 25 7.43 -13.46 -2.59
C GLY A 25 5.94 -13.14 -2.78
N PHE A 26 5.54 -11.87 -2.73
CA PHE A 26 4.17 -11.48 -3.04
C PHE A 26 3.87 -11.73 -4.52
N VAL A 27 2.62 -12.05 -4.81
CA VAL A 27 2.12 -12.20 -6.18
C VAL A 27 1.28 -10.98 -6.52
N GLU A 28 1.50 -10.39 -7.69
CA GLU A 28 0.67 -9.32 -8.20
C GLU A 28 -0.72 -9.88 -8.56
N THR A 29 -1.77 -9.22 -8.10
CA THR A 29 -3.17 -9.64 -8.28
C THR A 29 -3.97 -8.45 -8.72
N GLU A 30 -4.84 -8.65 -9.72
CA GLU A 30 -5.86 -7.65 -10.05
C GLU A 30 -6.77 -7.43 -8.84
N ARG A 31 -7.25 -6.20 -8.65
CA ARG A 31 -8.11 -5.86 -7.51
C ARG A 31 -9.44 -6.62 -7.66
N PRO A 32 -9.74 -7.62 -6.82
CA PRO A 32 -11.01 -8.31 -6.91
C PRO A 32 -12.12 -7.39 -6.38
N ALA A 33 -13.35 -7.57 -6.89
CA ALA A 33 -14.51 -6.80 -6.44
C ALA A 33 -14.81 -6.98 -4.95
N SER A 34 -14.36 -8.09 -4.35
CA SER A 34 -14.30 -8.30 -2.91
C SER A 34 -13.03 -9.05 -2.54
N LEU A 35 -12.35 -8.59 -1.48
CA LEU A 35 -11.20 -9.26 -0.87
C LEU A 35 -11.74 -10.20 0.23
N ASP A 36 -12.38 -11.30 -0.15
CA ASP A 36 -12.78 -12.34 0.80
C ASP A 36 -11.78 -13.51 0.72
N PHE A 37 -10.53 -13.23 1.09
CA PHE A 37 -9.50 -14.25 1.19
C PHE A 37 -9.45 -14.73 2.65
N SER A 38 -9.92 -15.94 2.90
CA SER A 38 -9.76 -16.59 4.19
C SER A 38 -8.27 -16.81 4.47
N GLY A 39 -7.68 -15.91 5.26
CA GLY A 39 -6.29 -16.00 5.73
C GLY A 39 -5.23 -15.30 4.88
N ALA A 40 -5.57 -14.57 3.81
CA ALA A 40 -4.60 -13.77 3.05
C ALA A 40 -4.71 -12.28 3.37
N VAL A 41 -3.57 -11.59 3.43
CA VAL A 41 -3.48 -10.13 3.64
C VAL A 41 -2.96 -9.51 2.35
N GLY A 42 -3.73 -8.59 1.77
CA GLY A 42 -3.30 -7.82 0.60
C GLY A 42 -2.50 -6.57 0.96
N ILE A 43 -1.59 -6.15 0.09
CA ILE A 43 -0.93 -4.83 0.19
C ILE A 43 -1.26 -3.97 -1.03
N HIS A 44 -1.66 -2.72 -0.80
CA HIS A 44 -1.79 -1.71 -1.86
C HIS A 44 -0.60 -0.74 -1.81
N LEU A 45 0.09 -0.57 -2.94
CA LEU A 45 1.16 0.42 -3.09
C LEU A 45 0.61 1.69 -3.73
N VAL A 46 0.79 2.83 -3.05
CA VAL A 46 0.35 4.14 -3.53
C VAL A 46 1.58 5.01 -3.76
N GLN A 47 1.75 5.53 -4.98
CA GLN A 47 2.87 6.43 -5.26
C GLN A 47 2.60 7.85 -4.76
N VAL A 48 3.62 8.50 -4.20
CA VAL A 48 3.58 9.93 -3.90
C VAL A 48 3.85 10.73 -5.17
N LYS A 49 3.01 11.74 -5.43
CA LYS A 49 3.18 12.65 -6.57
C LYS A 49 4.23 13.74 -6.35
N ASP A 50 4.44 14.15 -5.09
CA ASP A 50 5.41 15.18 -4.69
C ASP A 50 6.37 14.61 -3.64
N GLU A 51 7.62 14.36 -4.00
CA GLU A 51 8.64 13.81 -3.10
C GLU A 51 8.95 14.75 -1.92
N GLU A 52 8.80 16.06 -2.11
CA GLU A 52 8.97 17.07 -1.04
C GLU A 52 7.88 17.01 0.04
N LYS A 53 6.75 16.31 -0.24
CA LYS A 53 5.67 16.07 0.73
C LYS A 53 5.79 14.73 1.42
N LEU A 54 6.92 14.02 1.28
CA LEU A 54 7.19 12.85 2.10
C LEU A 54 7.48 13.31 3.52
N PRO A 55 6.69 12.92 4.53
CA PRO A 55 7.02 13.26 5.90
C PRO A 55 8.38 12.63 6.23
N SER A 56 9.32 13.45 6.66
CA SER A 56 10.61 13.02 7.18
C SER A 56 10.37 12.17 8.42
N SER A 57 10.35 10.85 8.26
CA SER A 57 10.31 9.82 9.31
C SER A 57 9.16 9.84 10.34
N ASN A 58 8.32 10.87 10.45
CA ASN A 58 7.21 10.91 11.41
C ASN A 58 5.95 10.28 10.81
N THR A 59 5.58 9.12 11.35
CA THR A 59 4.52 8.23 10.88
C THR A 59 3.10 8.76 11.06
N ASP A 60 2.89 9.76 11.93
CA ASP A 60 1.56 10.24 12.34
C ASP A 60 0.80 10.95 11.20
N HIS A 61 1.51 11.52 10.22
CA HIS A 61 0.89 12.22 9.08
C HIS A 61 0.47 11.28 7.94
N LEU A 62 0.91 10.03 7.93
CA LEU A 62 0.62 9.07 6.86
C LEU A 62 -0.82 8.56 6.90
N GLU A 63 -1.37 8.36 8.10
CA GLU A 63 -2.75 7.89 8.28
C GLU A 63 -3.79 8.86 7.73
N LYS A 64 -3.54 10.18 7.84
CA LYS A 64 -4.47 11.22 7.39
C LYS A 64 -4.62 11.22 5.86
N ARG A 65 -3.54 10.96 5.12
CA ARG A 65 -3.53 10.95 3.65
C ARG A 65 -4.06 9.64 3.05
N LEU A 66 -3.87 8.51 3.72
CA LEU A 66 -4.46 7.24 3.29
C LEU A 66 -5.99 7.29 3.33
N LYS A 67 -6.57 8.04 4.29
CA LYS A 67 -8.01 8.29 4.33
C LYS A 67 -8.49 9.13 3.14
N GLU A 68 -7.74 10.12 2.68
CA GLU A 68 -8.12 10.95 1.53
C GLU A 68 -8.06 10.19 0.19
N VAL A 69 -7.15 9.23 0.04
CA VAL A 69 -7.05 8.39 -1.16
C VAL A 69 -8.15 7.31 -1.21
N ASN A 70 -8.60 6.82 -0.05
CA ASN A 70 -9.71 5.87 0.05
C ASN A 70 -11.11 6.53 -0.04
N VAL A 71 -11.20 7.85 -0.28
CA VAL A 71 -12.44 8.55 -0.63
C VAL A 71 -12.52 8.64 -2.16
N LYS A 72 -12.69 7.49 -2.81
CA LYS A 72 -13.17 7.38 -4.20
C LYS A 72 -13.65 5.97 -4.51
#